data_AF-A0A7R9S510-F1
#
_entry.id   AF-A0A7R9S510-F1
#
_cell.length_a   1.000
_cell.length_b   1.000
_cell.length_c   1.000
_cell.angle_alpha   90.00
_cell.angle_beta   90.00
_cell.angle_gamma   90.00
#
_symmetry.space_group_name_H-M   'P 1'
#
loop_
_entity.id
_entity.type
_entity.pdbx_description
1 polymer ?
#
loop_
_entity_poly.entity_id
_entity_poly.type
_entity_poly.pdbx_seq_one_letter_code
_entity_poly.pdbx_strand_id
1 'polypeptide(L)'
;FRVCPGFDKGCYLRQVWIDYSMDTITSNVRPVLLILGYLFGAFWGSEAIDCFKCVSINGNNPSCEDPFHNNYTAHLLESPCMGGRKGRNGLFPATACIKLAGVFDDSGQTIVVRGCSLDSGTLTTDTEIIRMSHCGGLYLDDRYVNGCLQSCDDSDGCNHGPSLRSHVTAVSRNLLLALGMMLLK
;
A
#
# COMPACT_ATOMS: atom_id res chain seq x y z
N PHE A 1 -20.86 -34.23 61.20
CA PHE A 1 -20.95 -35.58 61.79
C PHE A 1 -21.41 -36.57 60.75
N ARG A 2 -20.83 -37.76 60.84
CA ARG A 2 -21.20 -39.04 60.22
C ARG A 2 -20.51 -39.39 58.90
N VAL A 3 -19.81 -40.52 59.01
CA VAL A 3 -19.02 -41.28 58.06
C VAL A 3 -19.94 -41.95 57.03
N CYS A 4 -19.48 -42.05 55.78
CA CYS A 4 -19.80 -43.18 54.91
C CYS A 4 -18.50 -43.79 54.35
N PRO A 5 -18.50 -45.12 54.12
CA PRO A 5 -17.34 -45.97 53.88
C PRO A 5 -17.13 -46.20 52.37
N GLY A 6 -16.10 -46.97 52.01
CA GLY A 6 -15.57 -47.05 50.65
C GLY A 6 -16.39 -47.76 49.57
N PHE A 7 -15.75 -47.74 48.39
CA PHE A 7 -15.99 -48.48 47.14
C PHE A 7 -17.18 -48.05 46.28
N ASP A 8 -17.04 -46.93 45.55
CA ASP A 8 -16.64 -47.01 44.14
C ASP A 8 -16.20 -45.63 43.61
N LYS A 9 -15.37 -45.66 42.56
CA LYS A 9 -14.52 -44.57 42.05
C LYS A 9 -15.30 -43.28 41.70
N GLY A 10 -14.78 -42.13 42.16
CA GLY A 10 -14.97 -40.85 41.47
C GLY A 10 -15.36 -39.66 42.37
N CYS A 11 -14.38 -39.06 43.04
CA CYS A 11 -14.47 -37.65 43.43
C CYS A 11 -14.40 -36.80 42.15
N TYR A 12 -15.48 -36.13 41.77
CA TYR A 12 -15.43 -34.96 40.88
C TYR A 12 -16.22 -33.81 41.51
N LEU A 13 -15.58 -32.65 41.54
CA LEU A 13 -16.08 -31.39 42.09
C LEU A 13 -17.42 -31.01 41.45
N ARG A 14 -18.46 -30.83 42.29
CA ARG A 14 -19.74 -30.25 41.88
C ARG A 14 -19.53 -28.74 41.69
N GLN A 15 -19.44 -28.29 40.44
CA GLN A 15 -19.55 -26.87 40.11
C GLN A 15 -20.98 -26.39 40.45
N VAL A 16 -21.03 -25.30 41.19
CA VAL A 16 -22.25 -24.52 41.47
C VAL A 16 -22.61 -23.82 40.16
N TRP A 17 -23.67 -24.27 39.50
CA TRP A 17 -24.30 -23.53 38.41
C TRP A 17 -25.12 -22.40 39.05
N ILE A 18 -24.68 -21.16 38.84
CA ILE A 18 -25.53 -20.00 39.04
C ILE A 18 -26.41 -19.93 37.79
N ASP A 19 -27.69 -20.25 37.95
CA ASP A 19 -28.71 -20.05 36.92
C ASP A 19 -28.90 -18.54 36.68
N TYR A 20 -28.06 -17.95 35.84
CA TYR A 20 -28.39 -16.69 35.17
C TYR A 20 -29.22 -17.03 33.93
N SER A 21 -30.52 -16.76 34.02
CA SER A 21 -31.45 -16.74 32.88
C SER A 21 -30.86 -15.92 31.73
N MET A 22 -30.55 -16.58 30.62
CA MET A 22 -29.83 -16.03 29.47
C MET A 22 -30.72 -15.93 28.21
N ASP A 23 -32.04 -15.84 28.37
CA ASP A 23 -32.99 -16.01 27.26
C ASP A 23 -33.66 -14.71 26.76
N THR A 24 -33.08 -13.52 26.97
CA THR A 24 -33.69 -12.27 26.43
C THR A 24 -32.67 -11.20 25.98
N ILE A 25 -31.46 -11.59 25.56
CA ILE A 25 -30.46 -10.67 24.98
C ILE A 25 -29.79 -11.30 23.74
N THR A 26 -30.55 -11.96 22.85
CA THR A 26 -29.95 -12.75 21.74
C THR A 26 -30.51 -12.48 20.33
N SER A 27 -31.53 -11.63 20.14
CA SER A 27 -32.06 -11.36 18.77
C SER A 27 -31.44 -10.15 18.07
N ASN A 28 -31.08 -9.08 18.79
CA ASN A 28 -30.61 -7.82 18.16
C ASN A 28 -29.09 -7.69 18.03
N VAL A 29 -28.32 -8.51 18.75
CA VAL A 29 -26.84 -8.44 18.76
C VAL A 29 -26.17 -9.33 17.70
N ARG A 30 -26.83 -10.42 17.29
CA ARG A 30 -26.36 -11.31 16.22
C ARG A 30 -26.22 -10.63 14.85
N PRO A 31 -27.23 -9.89 14.33
CA PRO A 31 -27.08 -9.24 13.03
C PRO A 31 -26.01 -8.13 13.09
N VAL A 32 -25.89 -7.43 14.21
CA VAL A 32 -24.88 -6.37 14.41
C VAL A 32 -23.46 -6.95 14.39
N LEU A 33 -23.21 -8.08 15.05
CA LEU A 33 -21.92 -8.78 15.02
C LEU A 33 -21.55 -9.30 13.63
N LEU A 34 -22.54 -9.81 12.87
CA LEU A 34 -22.31 -10.26 11.48
C LEU A 34 -22.02 -9.09 10.54
N ILE A 35 -22.72 -7.96 10.70
CA ILE A 35 -22.48 -6.74 9.93
C ILE A 35 -21.11 -6.14 10.27
N LEU A 36 -20.74 -6.06 11.55
CA LEU A 36 -19.41 -5.60 11.97
C LEU A 36 -18.30 -6.53 11.46
N GLY A 37 -18.51 -7.85 11.47
CA GLY A 37 -17.58 -8.83 10.90
C GLY A 37 -17.42 -8.70 9.38
N TYR A 38 -18.51 -8.44 8.65
CA TYR A 38 -18.48 -8.20 7.19
C TYR A 38 -17.78 -6.88 6.85
N LEU A 39 -18.07 -5.81 7.60
CA LEU A 39 -17.41 -4.51 7.44
C LEU A 39 -15.92 -4.57 7.81
N PHE A 40 -15.53 -5.36 8.81
CA PHE A 40 -14.12 -5.60 9.13
C PHE A 40 -13.41 -6.45 8.06
N GLY A 41 -14.05 -7.51 7.55
CA GLY A 41 -13.45 -8.38 6.53
C GLY A 41 -13.25 -7.69 5.17
N ALA A 42 -14.12 -6.75 4.82
CA ALA A 42 -14.04 -5.98 3.57
C ALA A 42 -12.94 -4.89 3.59
N PHE A 43 -12.34 -4.58 4.75
CA PHE A 43 -11.41 -3.46 4.90
C PHE A 43 -9.93 -3.85 4.84
N TRP A 44 -9.60 -5.15 4.72
CA TRP A 44 -8.22 -5.65 4.77
C TRP A 44 -7.81 -6.24 3.42
N GLY A 45 -7.83 -5.41 2.37
CA GLY A 45 -7.12 -5.68 1.13
C GLY A 45 -5.77 -4.96 1.15
N SER A 46 -4.65 -5.69 1.08
CA SER A 46 -3.37 -5.07 0.74
C SER A 46 -3.34 -4.87 -0.77
N GLU A 47 -3.71 -3.68 -1.22
CA GLU A 47 -3.65 -3.33 -2.64
C GLU A 47 -2.24 -2.90 -3.02
N ALA A 48 -1.76 -3.37 -4.18
CA ALA A 48 -0.55 -2.85 -4.78
C ALA A 48 -0.85 -1.47 -5.34
N ILE A 49 0.07 -0.53 -5.23
CA ILE A 49 -0.04 0.76 -5.92
C ILE A 49 0.15 0.54 -7.43
N ASP A 50 -0.52 1.35 -8.25
CA ASP A 50 -0.32 1.35 -9.70
C ASP A 50 0.75 2.39 -10.07
N CYS A 51 1.69 2.07 -10.96
CA CYS A 51 2.73 3.02 -11.38
C CYS A 51 2.91 3.04 -12.89
N PHE A 52 3.37 4.18 -13.41
CA PHE A 52 3.89 4.20 -14.77
C PHE A 52 5.18 3.39 -14.84
N LYS A 53 5.24 2.45 -15.78
CA LYS A 53 6.37 1.54 -15.97
C LYS A 53 6.85 1.64 -17.41
N CYS A 54 8.02 2.22 -17.60
CA CYS A 54 8.58 2.45 -18.92
C CYS A 54 10.06 2.76 -18.86
N VAL A 55 10.74 2.55 -19.98
CA VAL A 55 12.13 2.97 -20.19
C VAL A 55 12.17 3.74 -21.50
N SER A 56 12.92 4.84 -21.49
CA SER A 56 13.30 5.58 -22.68
C SER A 56 14.80 5.88 -22.63
N ILE A 57 15.49 5.57 -23.72
CA ILE A 57 16.91 5.88 -23.91
C ILE A 57 16.98 6.76 -25.16
N ASN A 58 17.57 7.94 -25.00
CA ASN A 58 17.73 8.92 -26.07
C ASN A 58 16.41 9.27 -26.76
N GLY A 59 15.30 9.34 -26.01
CA GLY A 59 13.98 9.67 -26.54
C GLY A 59 13.32 8.59 -27.41
N ASN A 60 13.78 7.33 -27.36
CA ASN A 60 13.19 6.25 -28.14
C ASN A 60 11.74 5.90 -27.75
N ASN A 61 11.29 6.33 -26.57
CA ASN A 61 9.91 6.18 -26.09
C ASN A 61 9.33 7.52 -25.62
N PRO A 62 8.79 8.35 -26.54
CA PRO A 62 8.25 9.68 -26.23
C PRO A 62 7.11 9.68 -25.20
N SER A 63 6.40 8.57 -25.04
CA SER A 63 5.35 8.44 -24.03
C SER A 63 5.91 8.27 -22.61
N CYS A 64 7.18 7.88 -22.45
CA CYS A 64 7.85 7.77 -21.15
C CYS A 64 8.59 9.06 -20.72
N GLU A 65 8.95 9.89 -21.70
CA GLU A 65 9.71 11.14 -21.55
C GLU A 65 8.91 12.25 -20.84
N ASP A 66 9.61 13.34 -20.49
CA ASP A 66 9.02 14.57 -19.95
C ASP A 66 9.01 15.69 -21.00
N PRO A 67 7.91 16.45 -21.19
CA PRO A 67 6.62 16.33 -20.54
C PRO A 67 5.82 15.08 -20.97
N PHE A 68 5.02 14.56 -20.04
CA PHE A 68 4.27 13.33 -20.27
C PHE A 68 3.05 13.56 -21.17
N HIS A 69 2.98 12.83 -22.29
CA HIS A 69 1.89 12.94 -23.26
C HIS A 69 0.66 12.13 -22.82
N ASN A 70 -0.21 12.73 -22.00
CA ASN A 70 -1.38 12.08 -21.38
C ASN A 70 -2.30 11.27 -22.33
N ASN A 71 -2.36 11.64 -23.62
CA ASN A 71 -3.20 10.99 -24.62
C ASN A 71 -2.70 9.58 -25.01
N TYR A 72 -1.44 9.25 -24.71
CA TYR A 72 -0.80 8.00 -25.13
C TYR A 72 -0.18 7.24 -23.96
N THR A 73 -0.59 7.49 -22.73
CA THR A 73 0.16 6.98 -21.55
C THR A 73 -0.62 6.03 -20.66
N ALA A 74 -1.93 5.86 -20.90
CA ALA A 74 -2.75 4.92 -20.13
C ALA A 74 -2.22 3.49 -20.21
N HIS A 75 -1.60 3.11 -21.33
CA HIS A 75 -1.01 1.78 -21.51
C HIS A 75 0.32 1.58 -20.76
N LEU A 76 0.91 2.64 -20.21
CA LEU A 76 2.14 2.56 -19.41
C LEU A 76 1.85 2.36 -17.92
N LEU A 77 0.59 2.52 -17.50
CA LEU A 77 0.19 2.29 -16.12
C LEU A 77 0.06 0.77 -15.88
N GLU A 78 0.89 0.25 -14.99
CA GLU A 78 0.88 -1.16 -14.61
C GLU A 78 0.00 -1.34 -13.37
N SER A 79 -1.00 -2.24 -13.46
CA SER A 79 -1.93 -2.58 -12.37
C SER A 79 -2.24 -4.08 -12.31
N PRO A 80 -2.02 -4.78 -11.17
CA PRO A 80 -1.29 -4.31 -10.00
C PRO A 80 0.22 -4.17 -10.31
N CYS A 81 0.86 -3.10 -9.82
CA CYS A 81 2.29 -2.92 -10.07
C CYS A 81 3.10 -3.90 -9.20
N MET A 82 4.01 -4.64 -9.84
CA MET A 82 4.82 -5.64 -9.17
C MET A 82 6.31 -5.31 -9.34
N GLY A 83 7.05 -5.29 -8.23
CA GLY A 83 8.47 -4.98 -8.18
C GLY A 83 9.32 -6.15 -7.69
N GLY A 84 10.61 -6.11 -8.00
CA GLY A 84 11.60 -7.01 -7.39
C GLY A 84 12.01 -6.53 -6.00
N ARG A 85 12.38 -7.46 -5.12
CA ARG A 85 12.95 -7.14 -3.80
C ARG A 85 14.38 -7.68 -3.69
N LYS A 86 15.33 -6.83 -3.32
CA LYS A 86 16.73 -7.23 -3.12
C LYS A 86 16.82 -8.41 -2.15
N GLY A 87 17.54 -9.46 -2.54
CA GLY A 87 17.72 -10.66 -1.72
C GLY A 87 16.53 -11.63 -1.70
N ARG A 88 15.52 -11.45 -2.58
CA ARG A 88 14.41 -12.41 -2.74
C ARG A 88 14.16 -12.67 -4.23
N ASN A 89 13.86 -13.94 -4.54
CA ASN A 89 13.43 -14.34 -5.87
C ASN A 89 11.91 -14.15 -5.99
N GLY A 90 11.47 -13.59 -7.11
CA GLY A 90 10.06 -13.36 -7.41
C GLY A 90 9.66 -11.88 -7.39
N LEU A 91 8.41 -11.65 -7.79
CA LEU A 91 7.78 -10.34 -7.87
C LEU A 91 6.86 -10.15 -6.66
N PHE A 92 6.86 -8.94 -6.10
CA PHE A 92 6.07 -8.57 -4.93
C PHE A 92 5.20 -7.34 -5.21
N PRO A 93 4.03 -7.21 -4.55
CA PRO A 93 3.15 -6.05 -4.67
C PRO A 93 3.87 -4.76 -4.34
N ALA A 94 3.98 -3.85 -5.31
CA ALA A 94 4.67 -2.60 -5.11
C ALA A 94 3.95 -1.69 -4.12
N THR A 95 4.73 -0.90 -3.38
CA THR A 95 4.22 0.07 -2.40
C THR A 95 4.65 1.50 -2.74
N ALA A 96 5.52 1.69 -3.73
CA ALA A 96 5.98 2.99 -4.18
C ALA A 96 6.29 2.98 -5.68
N CYS A 97 6.18 4.15 -6.30
CA CYS A 97 6.62 4.38 -7.66
C CYS A 97 7.97 5.10 -7.66
N ILE A 98 8.82 4.78 -8.65
CA ILE A 98 10.09 5.47 -8.88
C ILE A 98 10.13 6.11 -10.26
N LYS A 99 10.89 7.19 -10.37
CA LYS A 99 11.24 7.87 -11.61
C LYS A 99 12.72 8.27 -11.56
N LEU A 100 13.48 7.82 -12.55
CA LEU A 100 14.85 8.24 -12.81
C LEU A 100 14.85 9.01 -14.12
N ALA A 101 15.45 10.20 -14.12
CA ALA A 101 15.73 10.97 -15.32
C ALA A 101 17.17 11.48 -15.26
N GLY A 102 17.98 11.20 -16.27
CA GLY A 102 19.40 11.55 -16.26
C GLY A 102 20.08 11.40 -17.61
N VAL A 103 21.41 11.52 -17.58
CA VAL A 103 22.30 11.39 -18.74
C VAL A 103 23.41 10.43 -18.37
N PHE A 104 23.72 9.49 -19.28
CA PHE A 104 24.86 8.61 -19.12
C PHE A 104 26.18 9.37 -19.31
N ASP A 105 27.11 9.23 -18.37
CA ASP A 105 28.40 9.94 -18.42
C ASP A 105 29.33 9.43 -19.55
N ASP A 106 29.18 8.16 -19.96
CA ASP A 106 30.02 7.53 -20.97
C ASP A 106 29.67 7.96 -22.42
N SER A 107 28.38 8.12 -22.70
CA SER A 107 27.82 8.24 -24.04
C SER A 107 27.05 9.54 -24.27
N GLY A 108 26.74 10.28 -23.20
CA GLY A 108 25.92 11.49 -23.25
C GLY A 108 24.45 11.23 -23.60
N GLN A 109 24.01 9.97 -23.63
CA GLN A 109 22.62 9.62 -23.93
C GLN A 109 21.70 9.94 -22.75
N THR A 110 20.53 10.50 -23.03
CA THR A 110 19.50 10.69 -21.99
C THR A 110 18.84 9.37 -21.65
N ILE A 111 18.38 9.25 -20.41
CA ILE A 111 17.63 8.09 -19.94
C ILE A 111 16.50 8.54 -19.02
N VAL A 112 15.31 7.96 -19.24
CA VAL A 112 14.17 8.07 -18.35
C VAL A 112 13.67 6.67 -18.02
N VAL A 113 13.62 6.33 -16.74
CA VAL A 113 13.10 5.05 -16.24
C VAL A 113 11.99 5.33 -15.23
N ARG A 114 10.84 4.69 -15.43
CA ARG A 114 9.74 4.68 -14.47
C ARG A 114 9.41 3.24 -14.13
N GLY A 115 9.10 2.97 -12.86
CA GLY A 115 8.78 1.61 -12.45
C GLY A 115 8.18 1.51 -11.07
N CYS A 116 7.79 0.28 -10.74
CA CYS A 116 7.33 -0.09 -9.42
C CYS A 116 8.52 -0.40 -8.52
N SER A 117 8.41 -0.04 -7.24
CA SER A 117 9.37 -0.43 -6.22
C SER A 117 8.67 -0.77 -4.90
N LEU A 118 9.40 -1.46 -4.03
CA LEU A 118 8.91 -1.93 -2.74
C LEU A 118 9.68 -1.27 -1.61
N ASP A 119 8.95 -0.77 -0.61
CA ASP A 119 9.55 -0.48 0.68
C ASP A 119 9.78 -1.76 1.47
N SER A 120 11.05 -2.12 1.61
CA SER A 120 11.46 -3.30 2.34
C SER A 120 11.41 -3.10 3.85
N GLY A 121 11.17 -1.86 4.33
CA GLY A 121 11.03 -1.53 5.75
C GLY A 121 12.33 -1.69 6.54
N THR A 122 13.48 -1.82 5.87
CA THR A 122 14.79 -1.99 6.50
C THR A 122 15.29 -0.65 7.05
N LEU A 123 16.01 -0.68 8.18
CA LEU A 123 16.40 0.53 8.92
C LEU A 123 17.50 1.38 8.24
N THR A 124 17.96 1.01 7.05
CA THR A 124 19.07 1.68 6.37
C THR A 124 18.60 2.31 5.06
N THR A 125 18.60 3.63 5.03
CA THR A 125 18.35 4.48 3.85
C THR A 125 19.21 4.09 2.63
N ASP A 126 20.39 3.54 2.87
CA ASP A 126 21.39 3.24 1.83
C ASP A 126 21.10 1.95 1.03
N THR A 127 20.10 1.18 1.44
CA THR A 127 19.65 -0.04 0.73
C THR A 127 18.28 0.10 0.08
N GLU A 128 17.61 1.24 0.28
CA GLU A 128 16.23 1.50 -0.15
C GLU A 128 16.17 2.77 -1.00
N ILE A 129 16.39 2.60 -2.30
CA ILE A 129 16.39 3.67 -3.33
C ILE A 129 15.11 4.55 -3.29
N ILE A 130 14.02 3.97 -2.80
CA ILE A 130 12.70 4.57 -2.59
C ILE A 130 12.58 5.57 -1.45
N ARG A 131 13.55 5.66 -0.51
CA ARG A 131 13.48 6.58 0.64
C ARG A 131 14.29 7.85 0.46
N MET A 132 14.93 8.02 -0.70
CA MET A 132 15.81 9.14 -0.98
C MET A 132 15.58 9.70 -2.38
N SER A 133 14.65 10.65 -2.50
CA SER A 133 14.61 11.51 -3.69
C SER A 133 15.87 12.39 -3.70
N HIS A 134 16.77 12.15 -4.64
CA HIS A 134 18.03 12.88 -4.72
C HIS A 134 18.48 13.04 -6.17
N CYS A 135 19.30 14.07 -6.41
CA CYS A 135 19.93 14.31 -7.69
C CYS A 135 21.44 14.20 -7.54
N GLY A 136 22.09 13.58 -8.52
CA GLY A 136 23.52 13.34 -8.54
C GLY A 136 23.87 12.17 -9.45
N GLY A 137 25.06 11.62 -9.24
CA GLY A 137 25.49 10.43 -9.94
C GLY A 137 25.03 9.15 -9.26
N LEU A 138 24.49 8.23 -10.05
CA LEU A 138 24.10 6.89 -9.64
C LEU A 138 24.57 5.85 -10.66
N TYR A 139 24.77 4.63 -10.20
CA TYR A 139 25.04 3.49 -11.09
C TYR A 139 23.74 2.79 -11.46
N LEU A 140 23.50 2.63 -12.75
CA LEU A 140 22.41 1.85 -13.34
C LEU A 140 23.02 0.84 -14.32
N ASP A 141 22.80 -0.46 -14.10
CA ASP A 141 23.32 -1.55 -14.94
C ASP A 141 24.80 -1.38 -15.32
N ASP A 142 25.66 -1.20 -14.30
CA ASP A 142 27.12 -0.98 -14.42
C ASP A 142 27.54 0.30 -15.17
N ARG A 143 26.60 1.20 -15.46
CA ARG A 143 26.86 2.49 -16.11
C ARG A 143 26.56 3.64 -15.17
N TYR A 144 27.34 4.69 -15.27
CA TYR A 144 27.16 5.88 -14.46
C TYR A 144 26.18 6.85 -15.14
N VAL A 145 25.14 7.23 -14.40
CA VAL A 145 24.10 8.15 -14.82
C VAL A 145 24.10 9.34 -13.88
N ASN A 146 24.21 10.55 -14.44
CA ASN A 146 24.02 11.78 -13.70
C ASN A 146 22.58 12.29 -13.91
N GLY A 147 21.80 12.34 -12.84
CA GLY A 147 20.37 12.64 -12.94
C GLY A 147 19.66 12.77 -11.61
N CYS A 148 18.34 12.81 -11.66
CA CYS A 148 17.48 12.84 -10.50
C CYS A 148 16.68 11.55 -10.40
N LEU A 149 16.68 10.97 -9.20
CA LEU A 149 15.82 9.87 -8.82
C LEU A 149 14.75 10.42 -7.86
N GLN A 150 13.49 10.13 -8.16
CA GLN A 150 12.32 10.52 -7.38
C GLN A 150 11.53 9.28 -7.01
N SER A 151 10.98 9.27 -5.81
CA SER A 151 10.10 8.24 -5.28
C SER A 151 8.84 8.86 -4.67
N CYS A 152 7.71 8.15 -4.79
CA CYS A 152 6.43 8.57 -4.24
C CYS A 152 5.54 7.35 -3.97
N ASP A 153 4.65 7.47 -2.98
CA ASP A 153 3.75 6.42 -2.49
C ASP A 153 2.38 6.99 -2.08
N ASP A 154 2.10 8.26 -2.41
CA ASP A 154 0.93 9.01 -1.97
C ASP A 154 -0.32 8.77 -2.85
N SER A 155 -0.13 8.25 -4.07
CA SER A 155 -1.22 7.97 -5.02
C SER A 155 -0.78 7.08 -6.18
N ASP A 156 -1.74 6.38 -6.79
CA ASP A 156 -1.52 5.66 -8.04
C ASP A 156 -1.01 6.59 -9.16
N GLY A 157 0.02 6.16 -9.88
CA GLY A 157 0.63 6.91 -10.97
C GLY A 157 1.32 8.20 -10.52
N CYS A 158 1.72 8.33 -9.25
CA CYS A 158 2.40 9.51 -8.73
C CYS A 158 3.71 9.84 -9.46
N ASN A 159 4.34 8.87 -10.13
CA ASN A 159 5.56 9.03 -10.94
C ASN A 159 5.30 9.57 -12.37
N HIS A 160 4.34 10.47 -12.52
CA HIS A 160 4.01 11.13 -13.79
C HIS A 160 5.05 12.21 -14.18
N GLY A 161 4.88 12.81 -15.36
CA GLY A 161 5.67 13.98 -15.75
C GLY A 161 5.34 15.21 -14.90
N PRO A 162 6.16 16.28 -14.94
CA PRO A 162 5.90 17.49 -14.15
C PRO A 162 4.46 18.00 -14.39
N SER A 163 3.63 17.91 -13.36
CA SER A 163 2.30 18.50 -13.37
C SER A 163 2.44 19.99 -13.10
N LEU A 164 1.89 20.83 -13.97
CA LEU A 164 1.68 22.24 -13.67
C LEU A 164 0.70 22.28 -12.48
N ARG A 165 1.23 22.40 -11.26
CA ARG A 165 0.51 22.15 -10.02
C ARG A 165 -0.60 23.19 -9.84
N SER A 166 -1.84 22.84 -10.19
CA SER A 166 -3.02 23.56 -9.70
C SER A 166 -3.30 23.07 -8.29
N HIS A 167 -3.09 23.93 -7.30
CA HIS A 167 -3.51 23.72 -5.93
C HIS A 167 -5.04 23.69 -5.86
N VAL A 168 -5.65 22.54 -6.14
CA VAL A 168 -7.04 22.30 -5.76
C VAL A 168 -7.02 21.63 -4.40
N THR A 169 -7.36 22.40 -3.38
CA THR A 169 -7.59 21.92 -2.03
C THR A 169 -8.76 20.93 -2.04
N ALA A 170 -8.45 19.65 -1.90
CA ALA A 170 -9.45 18.62 -1.62
C ALA A 170 -9.94 18.79 -0.18
N VAL A 171 -10.89 19.71 0.03
CA VAL A 171 -11.63 19.78 1.30
C VAL A 171 -12.54 18.56 1.35
N SER A 172 -12.24 17.72 2.33
CA SER A 172 -12.89 16.44 2.67
C SER A 172 -14.42 16.48 2.61
N ARG A 173 -15.03 15.61 1.77
CA ARG A 173 -16.48 15.33 1.73
C ARG A 173 -17.03 14.70 3.03
N ASN A 174 -16.19 14.36 4.00
CA ASN A 174 -16.60 13.69 5.24
C ASN A 174 -17.14 14.65 6.33
N LEU A 175 -16.94 15.96 6.21
CA LEU A 175 -17.47 16.92 7.20
C LEU A 175 -18.97 17.23 6.98
N LEU A 176 -19.46 17.11 5.74
CA LEU A 176 -20.85 17.39 5.37
C LEU A 176 -21.82 16.28 5.79
N LEU A 177 -21.39 15.02 5.81
CA LEU A 177 -22.23 13.89 6.26
C LEU A 177 -22.39 13.88 7.79
N ALA A 178 -21.35 14.27 8.53
CA ALA A 178 -21.42 14.40 9.99
C ALA A 178 -22.36 15.53 10.44
N LEU A 179 -22.40 16.65 9.72
CA LEU A 179 -23.33 17.77 9.99
C LEU A 179 -24.78 17.42 9.62
N GLY A 180 -25.00 16.66 8.54
CA GLY A 180 -26.34 16.22 8.14
C GLY A 180 -27.01 15.27 9.14
N MET A 181 -26.23 14.38 9.77
CA MET A 181 -26.76 13.47 10.79
C MET A 181 -27.01 14.13 12.16
N MET A 182 -26.42 15.29 12.45
CA MET A 182 -26.67 16.03 13.70
C MET A 182 -27.90 16.97 13.60
N LEU A 183 -28.34 17.31 12.39
CA LEU A 183 -29.49 18.21 12.15
C LEU A 183 -30.83 17.46 11.97
N LEU A 184 -30.82 16.12 11.97
CA LEU A 184 -32.01 15.27 11.99
C LEU A 184 -32.23 14.73 13.42
N LYS A 185 -32.60 15.64 14.33
CA LYS A 185 -33.23 15.34 15.62
C LYS A 185 -34.38 16.30 15.84
#